data_AF-A0A815JQN4-F1
#
_entry.id   AF-A0A815JQN4-F1
#
_cell.length_a   1.000
_cell.length_b   1.000
_cell.length_c   1.000
_cell.angle_alpha   90.00
_cell.angle_beta   90.00
_cell.angle_gamma   90.00
#
_symmetry.space_group_name_H-M   'P 1'
#
loop_
_entity.id
_entity.type
_entity.pdbx_description
1 polymer ?
#
loop_
_entity_poly.entity_id
_entity_poly.type
_entity_poly.pdbx_seq_one_letter_code
_entity_poly.pdbx_strand_id
1 'polypeptide(L)'
;MTTQHIRHRPINRGASLKDRQLTIMLIVQFLLFQISSLPISIQRIYAQITIDEIKSSQRIQIEIFFVEVVNYTAFTNTTTPFYMFIHLQRQANVEPI
;
A
#
# COMPACT_ATOMS: atom_id res chain seq x y z
N MET A 1 -42.71 -38.00 17.88
CA MET A 1 -41.67 -37.78 16.84
C MET A 1 -41.52 -36.28 16.66
N THR A 2 -40.48 -35.69 17.24
CA THR A 2 -40.28 -34.24 17.33
C THR A 2 -39.33 -33.81 16.22
N THR A 3 -39.88 -33.13 15.21
CA THR A 3 -39.14 -32.65 14.04
C THR A 3 -38.19 -31.53 14.44
N GLN A 4 -36.88 -31.79 14.43
CA GLN A 4 -35.85 -30.77 14.65
C GLN A 4 -35.81 -29.82 13.45
N HIS A 5 -36.30 -28.59 13.64
CA HIS A 5 -36.07 -27.49 12.71
C HIS A 5 -34.61 -27.08 12.75
N ILE A 6 -33.83 -27.53 11.75
CA ILE A 6 -32.48 -27.04 11.49
C ILE A 6 -32.61 -25.57 11.03
N ARG A 7 -32.39 -24.63 11.96
CA ARG A 7 -32.27 -23.20 11.63
C ARG A 7 -30.99 -22.99 10.82
N HIS A 8 -31.12 -22.85 9.50
CA HIS A 8 -30.07 -22.26 8.68
C HIS A 8 -29.86 -20.81 9.12
N ARG A 9 -28.71 -20.52 9.74
CA ARG A 9 -28.28 -19.14 10.00
C ARG A 9 -28.10 -18.43 8.66
N PRO A 10 -28.55 -17.18 8.50
CA PRO A 10 -28.30 -16.42 7.29
C PRO A 10 -26.79 -16.27 7.10
N ILE A 11 -26.29 -16.70 5.95
CA ILE A 11 -24.89 -16.52 5.56
C ILE A 11 -24.69 -15.00 5.40
N ASN A 12 -23.90 -14.39 6.28
CA ASN A 12 -23.54 -12.97 6.23
C ASN A 12 -22.65 -12.68 5.01
N ARG A 13 -23.27 -12.62 3.82
CA ARG A 13 -22.57 -12.32 2.55
C ARG A 13 -21.88 -10.95 2.57
N GLY A 14 -22.44 -9.97 3.30
CA GLY A 14 -21.88 -8.63 3.45
C GLY A 14 -20.56 -8.57 4.25
N ALA A 15 -20.36 -9.46 5.23
CA ALA A 15 -19.10 -9.53 5.98
C ALA A 15 -17.96 -10.07 5.08
N SER A 16 -18.27 -11.10 4.28
CA SER A 16 -17.30 -11.73 3.37
C SER A 16 -16.80 -10.78 2.27
N LEU A 17 -17.65 -9.87 1.76
CA LEU A 17 -17.23 -8.88 0.76
C LEU A 17 -16.27 -7.83 1.35
N LYS A 18 -16.57 -7.34 2.57
CA LYS A 18 -15.72 -6.38 3.29
C LYS A 18 -14.36 -6.99 3.63
N ASP A 19 -14.33 -8.24 4.09
CA ASP A 19 -13.09 -8.96 4.40
C ASP A 19 -12.23 -9.16 3.13
N ARG A 20 -12.87 -9.46 1.99
CA ARG A 20 -12.16 -9.58 0.70
C ARG A 20 -11.55 -8.25 0.27
N GLN A 21 -12.28 -7.15 0.39
CA GLN A 21 -11.77 -5.81 0.07
C GLN A 21 -10.60 -5.41 0.96
N LEU A 22 -10.70 -5.66 2.27
CA LEU A 22 -9.63 -5.39 3.23
C LEU A 22 -8.36 -6.21 2.88
N THR A 23 -8.54 -7.48 2.53
CA THR A 23 -7.44 -8.36 2.13
C THR A 23 -6.76 -7.85 0.86
N ILE A 24 -7.53 -7.43 -0.15
CA ILE A 24 -6.98 -6.84 -1.38
C ILE A 24 -6.21 -5.56 -1.08
N MET A 25 -6.72 -4.68 -0.21
CA MET A 25 -6.01 -3.46 0.21
C MET A 25 -4.67 -3.78 0.87
N LEU A 26 -4.63 -4.77 1.78
CA LEU A 26 -3.39 -5.18 2.44
C LEU A 26 -2.38 -5.72 1.42
N ILE A 27 -2.82 -6.51 0.45
CA ILE A 27 -1.96 -7.01 -0.63
C ILE A 27 -1.42 -5.87 -1.47
N VAL A 28 -2.28 -4.94 -1.91
CA VAL A 28 -1.85 -3.77 -2.70
C VAL A 28 -0.88 -2.90 -1.92
N GLN A 29 -1.14 -2.65 -0.63
CA GLN A 29 -0.25 -1.87 0.21
C GLN A 29 1.10 -2.57 0.41
N PHE A 30 1.11 -3.89 0.58
CA PHE A 30 2.33 -4.67 0.68
C PHE A 30 3.14 -4.59 -0.62
N LEU A 31 2.51 -4.75 -1.78
CA LEU A 31 3.17 -4.62 -3.08
C LEU A 31 3.73 -3.22 -3.31
N LEU A 32 2.94 -2.18 -3.01
CA LEU A 32 3.39 -0.79 -3.09
C LEU A 32 4.60 -0.57 -2.20
N PHE A 33 4.58 -1.09 -0.96
CA PHE A 33 5.70 -0.99 -0.03
C PHE A 33 6.97 -1.69 -0.56
N GLN A 34 6.86 -2.86 -1.17
CA GLN A 34 8.02 -3.57 -1.75
C GLN A 34 8.62 -2.81 -2.95
N ILE A 35 7.76 -2.39 -3.88
CA ILE A 35 8.20 -1.68 -5.10
C ILE A 35 8.88 -0.36 -4.76
N SER A 36 8.37 0.33 -3.74
CA SER A 36 8.87 1.63 -3.33
C SER A 36 10.08 1.57 -2.42
N SER A 37 10.21 0.58 -1.54
CA SER A 37 11.34 0.45 -0.60
C SER A 37 12.65 0.04 -1.27
N LEU A 38 12.58 -0.69 -2.39
CA LEU A 38 13.75 -1.10 -3.18
C LEU A 38 14.56 0.11 -3.70
N PRO A 39 13.98 1.09 -4.43
CA PRO A 39 14.67 2.30 -4.85
C PRO A 39 15.33 3.07 -3.70
N ILE A 40 14.67 3.16 -2.54
CA ILE A 40 15.22 3.84 -1.35
C ILE A 40 16.50 3.14 -0.88
N SER A 41 16.44 1.82 -0.79
CA SER A 41 17.55 1.00 -0.29
C SER A 41 18.73 1.05 -1.25
N ILE A 42 18.47 0.89 -2.55
CA ILE A 42 19.49 0.99 -3.60
C ILE A 42 20.16 2.37 -3.54
N GLN A 43 19.38 3.45 -3.45
CA GLN A 43 19.97 4.79 -3.43
C GLN A 43 20.80 5.05 -2.16
N ARG A 44 20.37 4.57 -1.00
CA ARG A 44 21.16 4.69 0.23
C ARG A 44 22.47 3.92 0.13
N ILE A 45 22.45 2.70 -0.40
CA ILE A 45 23.65 1.89 -0.61
C ILE A 45 24.59 2.59 -1.59
N TYR A 46 24.05 3.07 -2.71
CA TYR A 46 24.82 3.80 -3.71
C TYR A 46 25.48 5.07 -3.13
N ALA A 47 24.72 5.86 -2.37
CA ALA A 47 25.23 7.06 -1.72
C ALA A 47 26.37 6.76 -0.72
N GLN A 48 26.28 5.64 0.01
CA GLN A 48 27.32 5.21 0.96
C GLN A 48 28.57 4.70 0.25
N ILE A 49 28.42 3.88 -0.80
CA ILE A 49 29.55 3.34 -1.56
C ILE A 49 30.33 4.45 -2.27
N THR A 50 29.64 5.52 -2.68
CA THR A 50 30.20 6.57 -3.53
C THR A 50 30.53 7.85 -2.78
N ILE A 51 30.60 7.79 -1.44
CA ILE A 51 30.76 8.98 -0.60
C ILE A 51 32.10 9.69 -0.82
N ASP A 52 33.18 8.93 -1.04
CA ASP A 52 34.54 9.44 -1.24
C ASP A 52 34.91 9.64 -2.71
N GLU A 53 33.99 9.32 -3.64
CA GLU A 53 34.24 9.51 -5.07
C GLU A 53 34.07 10.98 -5.48
N ILE A 54 34.97 11.48 -6.32
CA ILE A 54 34.77 12.78 -6.97
C ILE A 54 33.65 12.63 -8.02
N LYS A 55 32.53 13.31 -7.78
CA LYS A 55 31.35 13.24 -8.65
C LYS A 55 31.35 14.37 -9.66
N SER A 56 31.04 14.07 -10.92
CA SER A 56 30.78 15.10 -11.92
C SER A 56 29.50 15.88 -11.59
N SER A 57 29.40 17.11 -12.07
CA SER A 57 28.19 17.94 -11.89
C SER A 57 26.92 17.25 -12.41
N GLN A 58 27.02 16.55 -13.53
CA GLN A 58 25.93 15.76 -14.11
C GLN A 58 25.48 14.62 -13.19
N ARG A 59 26.44 13.88 -12.61
CA ARG A 59 26.16 12.78 -11.68
C ARG A 59 25.46 13.29 -10.42
N ILE A 60 25.91 14.42 -9.87
CA ILE A 60 25.28 15.06 -8.70
C ILE A 60 23.82 15.41 -8.99
N GLN A 61 23.51 15.97 -10.17
CA GLN A 61 22.13 16.30 -10.54
C GLN A 61 21.24 15.05 -10.63
N ILE A 62 21.74 13.96 -11.22
CA ILE A 62 21.02 12.69 -11.29
C ILE A 62 20.75 12.13 -9.89
N GLU A 63 21.76 12.17 -9.01
CA GLU A 63 21.61 11.71 -7.62
C GLU A 63 20.56 12.50 -6.85
N ILE A 64 20.55 13.84 -6.99
CA ILE A 64 19.53 14.70 -6.38
C ILE A 64 18.15 14.35 -6.91
N PHE A 65 18.00 14.21 -8.23
CA PHE A 65 16.73 13.81 -8.83
C PHE A 65 16.23 12.46 -8.28
N PHE A 66 17.11 11.47 -8.16
CA PHE A 66 16.75 10.17 -7.58
C PHE A 66 16.35 10.26 -6.12
N VAL A 67 17.00 11.11 -5.32
CA VAL A 67 16.60 11.37 -3.93
C VAL A 67 15.19 11.95 -3.86
N GLU A 68 14.87 12.92 -4.72
CA GLU A 68 13.53 13.50 -4.80
C GLU A 68 12.48 12.44 -5.17
N VAL A 69 12.73 11.64 -6.21
CA VAL A 69 11.82 10.55 -6.63
C VAL A 69 11.56 9.56 -5.49
N VAL A 70 12.61 9.17 -4.78
CA VAL A 70 12.51 8.29 -3.60
C VAL A 70 11.66 8.92 -2.50
N ASN A 71 11.86 10.21 -2.20
CA ASN A 71 11.10 10.93 -1.18
C ASN A 71 9.61 11.04 -1.55
N TYR A 72 9.29 11.39 -2.80
CA TYR A 72 7.91 11.43 -3.29
C TYR A 72 7.24 10.05 -3.21
N THR A 73 7.99 9.00 -3.53
CA THR A 73 7.47 7.62 -3.45
C THR A 73 7.19 7.23 -2.00
N ALA A 74 8.09 7.56 -1.08
CA ALA A 74 7.89 7.34 0.36
C ALA A 74 6.68 8.10 0.90
N PHE A 75 6.49 9.36 0.51
CA PHE A 75 5.32 10.16 0.86
C PHE A 75 4.01 9.59 0.29
N THR A 76 4.05 9.08 -0.94
CA THR A 76 2.88 8.43 -1.55
C THR A 76 2.49 7.18 -0.78
N ASN A 77 3.45 6.37 -0.33
CA ASN A 77 3.14 5.18 0.48
C ASN A 77 2.48 5.47 1.82
N THR A 78 2.80 6.60 2.46
CA THR A 78 2.21 6.96 3.75
C THR A 78 0.81 7.53 3.59
N THR A 79 0.54 8.22 2.48
CA THR A 79 -0.75 8.85 2.18
C THR A 79 -1.74 7.90 1.49
N THR A 80 -1.29 6.96 0.67
CA THR A 80 -2.16 6.04 -0.07
C THR A 80 -3.08 5.19 0.83
N PRO A 81 -2.65 4.59 1.96
CA PRO A 81 -3.53 3.87 2.88
C PRO A 81 -4.73 4.69 3.36
N PHE A 82 -4.50 5.97 3.64
CA PHE A 82 -5.53 6.89 4.10
C PHE A 82 -6.60 7.09 3.04
N TYR A 83 -6.21 7.33 1.79
CA TYR A 83 -7.15 7.46 0.68
C TYR A 83 -7.87 6.15 0.37
N MET A 84 -7.18 5.01 0.42
CA MET A 84 -7.84 3.70 0.26
C MET A 84 -8.90 3.48 1.36
N PHE A 85 -8.60 3.83 2.61
CA PHE A 85 -9.54 3.71 3.73
C PHE A 85 -10.78 4.58 3.55
N ILE A 86 -10.60 5.86 3.15
CA ILE A 86 -11.72 6.77 2.86
C ILE A 86 -12.61 6.21 1.75
N HIS A 87 -12.02 5.69 0.67
CA HIS A 87 -12.77 5.09 -0.43
C HIS A 87 -13.56 3.85 0.01
N LEU A 88 -12.98 3.01 0.89
CA LEU A 88 -13.68 1.86 1.46
C LEU A 88 -14.87 2.28 2.34
N GLN A 89 -14.66 3.27 3.23
CA GLN A 89 -15.74 3.79 4.08
C GLN A 89 -16.88 4.37 3.24
N ARG A 90 -16.56 5.09 2.16
CA ARG A 90 -17.57 5.65 1.27
C ARG A 90 -18.40 4.56 0.60
N GLN A 91 -17.77 3.48 0.13
CA GLN A 91 -18.50 2.34 -0.45
C GLN A 91 -19.38 1.63 0.58
N ALA A 92 -18.89 1.47 1.81
CA ALA A 92 -19.65 0.84 2.89
C ALA A 92 -20.91 1.63 3.32
N ASN A 93 -20.94 2.95 3.09
CA ASN A 93 -22.07 3.82 3.41
C ASN A 93 -23.07 4.00 2.24
N VAL A 94 -22.74 3.54 1.03
CA VAL A 94 -23.56 3.72 -0.19
C VAL A 94 -24.44 2.49 -0.48
N GLU A 95 -24.18 1.34 0.13
CA GLU A 95 -25.10 0.19 0.11
C GLU A 95 -26.00 0.21 1.37
N PRO A 96 -27.20 0.85 1.33
CA PRO A 96 -28.21 0.60 2.34
C PRO A 96 -28.74 -0.83 2.14
N ILE A 97 -28.81 -1.57 3.25
CA ILE A 97 -29.52 -2.85 3.37
C ILE A 97 -31.00 -2.65 3.06
#